data_AF-K3XU45-F1
#
_entry.id   AF-K3XU45-F1
#
_cell.length_a   1.000
_cell.length_b   1.000
_cell.length_c   1.000
_cell.angle_alpha   90.00
_cell.angle_beta   90.00
_cell.angle_gamma   90.00
#
_symmetry.space_group_name_H-M   'P 1'
#
loop_
_entity.id
_entity.type
_entity.pdbx_description
1 polymer ?
#
loop_
_entity_poly.entity_id
_entity_poly.type
_entity_poly.pdbx_seq_one_letter_code
_entity_poly.pdbx_strand_id
1 'polypeptide(L)'
;MQARALPGDMMERLKHQLVEGKVYTLSDFTVVQRRQDYMACSNGLMIYMEEQTVVDEIDDNTGSSIPLHSFEFVDFDDVPSRNGDKRLFTGTWLAGWGS
;
A
#
# COMPACT_ATOMS: atom_id res chain seq x y z
N MET A 1 3.69 -4.12 -3.24
CA MET A 1 2.87 -3.57 -4.36
C MET A 1 1.89 -2.58 -3.75
N GLN A 2 1.59 -1.47 -4.41
CA GLN A 2 0.66 -0.44 -3.91
C GLN A 2 -0.56 -0.35 -4.83
N ALA A 3 -1.73 -0.05 -4.25
CA ALA A 3 -2.96 0.19 -4.98
C ALA A 3 -3.60 1.52 -4.57
N ARG A 4 -4.36 2.13 -5.48
CA ARG A 4 -5.18 3.32 -5.19
C ARG A 4 -6.57 3.19 -5.81
N ALA A 5 -7.55 3.79 -5.15
CA ALA A 5 -8.91 4.00 -5.64
C ALA A 5 -9.25 5.49 -5.54
N LEU A 6 -10.11 6.00 -6.44
CA LEU A 6 -10.60 7.37 -6.30
C LEU A 6 -11.69 7.45 -5.23
N PRO A 7 -11.78 8.57 -4.48
CA PRO A 7 -12.90 8.81 -3.57
C PRO A 7 -14.24 8.75 -4.32
N GLY A 8 -15.25 8.17 -3.68
CA GLY A 8 -16.59 8.00 -4.25
C GLY A 8 -17.19 6.65 -3.85
N ASP A 9 -18.29 6.27 -4.49
CA ASP A 9 -19.05 5.05 -4.19
C ASP A 9 -18.19 3.78 -4.29
N MET A 10 -17.26 3.78 -5.25
CA MET A 10 -16.30 2.69 -5.45
C MET A 10 -15.34 2.53 -4.25
N MET A 11 -14.83 3.63 -3.69
CA MET A 11 -13.99 3.57 -2.49
C MET A 11 -14.76 3.02 -1.30
N GLU A 12 -16.02 3.43 -1.13
CA GLU A 12 -16.87 2.91 -0.07
C GLU A 12 -17.15 1.42 -0.26
N ARG A 13 -17.40 0.96 -1.50
CA ARG A 13 -17.50 -0.48 -1.81
C ARG A 13 -16.25 -1.24 -1.39
N LEU A 14 -15.06 -0.75 -1.79
CA LEU A 14 -13.79 -1.41 -1.50
C LEU A 14 -13.48 -1.45 0.00
N LYS A 15 -13.81 -0.40 0.76
CA LYS A 15 -13.60 -0.39 2.23
C LYS A 15 -14.33 -1.53 2.94
N HIS A 16 -15.50 -1.92 2.43
CA HIS A 16 -16.27 -3.03 2.99
C HIS A 16 -15.79 -4.40 2.50
N GLN A 17 -15.14 -4.46 1.33
CA GLN A 17 -14.67 -5.70 0.72
C GLN A 17 -13.24 -6.07 1.11
N LEU A 18 -12.33 -5.09 1.22
CA LEU A 18 -10.93 -5.31 1.49
C LEU A 18 -10.64 -5.18 3.00
N VAL A 19 -10.53 -6.32 3.65
CA VAL A 19 -10.12 -6.46 5.05
C VAL A 19 -8.65 -6.86 5.13
N GLU A 20 -7.88 -6.20 6.01
CA GLU A 20 -6.47 -6.53 6.28
C GLU A 20 -6.31 -7.98 6.76
N GLY A 21 -5.27 -8.66 6.28
CA GLY A 21 -4.96 -10.05 6.64
C GLY A 21 -5.72 -11.12 5.85
N LYS A 22 -6.61 -10.71 4.94
CA LYS A 22 -7.30 -11.60 4.00
C LYS A 22 -6.62 -11.63 2.63
N VAL A 23 -6.89 -12.70 1.89
CA VAL A 23 -6.32 -12.94 0.56
C VAL A 23 -7.40 -12.75 -0.51
N TYR A 24 -7.05 -12.10 -1.60
CA TYR A 24 -8.00 -11.78 -2.69
C TYR A 24 -7.37 -12.03 -4.06
N THR A 25 -8.19 -12.44 -5.03
CA THR A 25 -7.89 -12.25 -6.45
C THR A 25 -8.42 -10.89 -6.89
N LEU A 26 -7.55 -10.12 -7.55
CA LEU A 26 -7.91 -8.86 -8.20
C LEU A 26 -7.85 -9.05 -9.71
N SER A 27 -8.87 -8.61 -10.45
CA SER A 27 -8.86 -8.57 -11.92
C SER A 27 -9.43 -7.27 -12.46
N ASP A 28 -9.22 -7.03 -13.77
CA ASP A 28 -9.78 -5.88 -14.50
C ASP A 28 -9.40 -4.51 -13.91
N PHE A 29 -8.24 -4.47 -13.25
CA PHE A 29 -7.61 -3.25 -12.78
C PHE A 29 -6.64 -2.68 -13.81
N THR A 30 -6.38 -1.37 -13.70
CA THR A 30 -5.40 -0.69 -14.53
C THR A 30 -4.05 -0.65 -13.83
N VAL A 31 -2.94 -0.84 -14.56
CA VAL A 31 -1.58 -0.64 -14.05
C VAL A 31 -1.06 0.71 -14.51
N VAL A 32 -0.64 1.54 -13.55
CA VAL A 32 -0.12 2.89 -13.82
C VAL A 32 1.28 3.08 -13.25
N GLN A 33 1.99 4.10 -13.71
CA GLN A 33 3.22 4.51 -13.04
C GLN A 33 2.93 4.95 -11.61
N ARG A 34 3.77 4.50 -10.68
CA ARG A 34 3.67 4.89 -9.27
C ARG A 34 3.88 6.40 -9.16
N ARG A 35 3.06 7.05 -8.32
CA ARG A 35 3.29 8.46 -7.97
C ARG A 35 4.55 8.62 -7.13
N GLN A 36 5.13 9.81 -7.16
CA GLN A 36 6.34 10.11 -6.40
C GLN A 36 6.04 10.49 -4.94
N ASP A 37 4.79 10.48 -4.51
CA ASP A 37 4.34 10.80 -3.15
C ASP A 37 3.58 9.63 -2.50
N TYR A 38 3.54 9.59 -1.16
CA TYR A 38 2.76 8.62 -0.38
C TYR A 38 3.07 7.15 -0.72
N MET A 39 4.34 6.82 -0.89
CA MET A 39 4.81 5.50 -1.29
C MET A 39 4.94 4.58 -0.08
N ALA A 40 4.33 3.39 -0.18
CA ALA A 40 4.46 2.31 0.81
C ALA A 40 5.54 1.28 0.41
N CYS A 41 5.98 1.27 -0.84
CA CYS A 41 7.02 0.36 -1.34
C CYS A 41 7.79 0.98 -2.52
N SER A 42 8.95 0.40 -2.83
CA SER A 42 9.86 0.85 -3.87
C SER A 42 9.42 0.52 -5.31
N ASN A 43 8.32 -0.24 -5.50
CA ASN A 43 7.85 -0.67 -6.82
C ASN A 43 7.47 0.52 -7.73
N GLY A 44 8.03 0.57 -8.95
CA GLY A 44 7.77 1.65 -9.92
C GLY A 44 6.35 1.68 -10.52
N LEU A 45 5.54 0.65 -10.28
CA LEU A 45 4.18 0.51 -10.77
C LEU A 45 3.18 0.44 -9.62
N MET A 46 1.95 0.85 -9.89
CA MET A 46 0.84 0.86 -8.94
C MET A 46 -0.43 0.34 -9.60
N ILE A 47 -1.25 -0.38 -8.83
CA ILE A 47 -2.61 -0.76 -9.24
C ILE A 47 -3.51 0.46 -9.11
N TYR A 48 -4.26 0.75 -10.17
CA TYR A 48 -5.36 1.69 -10.18
C TYR A 48 -6.67 0.92 -10.25
N MET A 49 -7.39 0.92 -9.13
CA MET A 49 -8.69 0.28 -9.01
C MET A 49 -9.74 1.24 -9.51
N GLU A 50 -10.56 0.76 -10.43
CA GLU A 50 -11.64 1.48 -11.10
C GLU A 50 -12.97 0.73 -10.87
N GLU A 51 -14.09 1.25 -11.39
CA GLU A 51 -15.40 0.64 -11.15
C GLU A 51 -15.49 -0.83 -11.59
N GLN A 52 -14.84 -1.14 -12.71
CA GLN A 52 -14.79 -2.49 -13.29
C GLN A 52 -13.84 -3.44 -12.58
N THR A 53 -13.01 -2.97 -11.64
CA THR A 53 -12.11 -3.85 -10.89
C THR A 53 -12.91 -4.84 -10.06
N VAL A 54 -12.59 -6.13 -10.26
CA VAL A 54 -13.19 -7.25 -9.54
C VAL A 54 -12.30 -7.63 -8.36
N VAL A 55 -12.93 -7.89 -7.21
CA VAL A 55 -12.28 -8.27 -5.95
C VAL A 55 -13.01 -9.49 -5.40
N ASP A 56 -12.36 -10.65 -5.43
CA ASP A 56 -12.91 -11.89 -4.90
C ASP A 56 -12.03 -12.40 -3.76
N GLU A 57 -12.62 -12.63 -2.59
CA GLU A 57 -11.91 -13.22 -1.44
C GLU A 57 -11.61 -14.69 -1.73
N ILE A 58 -10.37 -15.10 -1.42
CA ILE A 58 -9.95 -16.49 -1.47
C ILE A 58 -10.00 -17.05 -0.05
N ASP A 59 -10.63 -18.22 0.12
CA ASP A 59 -10.56 -18.94 1.39
C ASP A 59 -9.13 -19.49 1.60
N ASP A 60 -8.36 -18.80 2.43
CA ASP A 60 -6.96 -19.10 2.74
C ASP A 60 -6.79 -20.28 3.71
N ASN A 61 -7.88 -20.98 4.06
CA ASN A 61 -7.86 -22.17 4.92
C ASN A 61 -7.03 -23.35 4.35
N THR A 62 -6.59 -23.26 3.10
CA THR A 62 -5.76 -24.29 2.43
C THR A 62 -4.26 -24.02 2.46
N GLY A 63 -3.82 -22.96 3.15
CA GLY A 63 -2.40 -22.65 3.31
C GLY A 63 -1.81 -22.07 2.03
N SER A 64 -2.26 -20.90 1.62
CA SER A 64 -1.66 -20.24 0.46
C SER A 64 -0.17 -19.92 0.74
N SER A 65 0.63 -19.94 -0.32
CA SER A 65 2.05 -19.53 -0.26
C SER A 65 2.22 -18.01 -0.22
N ILE A 66 1.14 -17.24 0.00
CA ILE A 66 1.18 -15.79 -0.02
C ILE A 66 1.72 -15.29 1.32
N PRO A 67 2.84 -14.54 1.33
CA PRO A 67 3.40 -14.04 2.57
C PRO A 67 2.46 -13.00 3.19
N LEU A 68 2.21 -13.15 4.50
CA LEU A 68 1.33 -12.23 5.24
C LEU A 68 1.87 -10.79 5.25
N HIS A 69 3.19 -10.62 5.32
CA HIS A 69 3.85 -9.32 5.36
C HIS A 69 5.10 -9.28 4.48
N SER A 70 5.39 -8.09 3.94
CA SER A 70 6.60 -7.79 3.17
C SER A 70 7.09 -6.40 3.56
N PHE A 71 8.32 -6.30 4.07
CA PHE A 71 8.89 -5.06 4.57
C PHE A 71 10.15 -4.67 3.80
N GLU A 72 10.32 -3.37 3.53
CA GLU A 72 11.56 -2.77 3.05
C GLU A 72 12.25 -2.09 4.22
N PHE A 73 13.26 -2.75 4.78
CA PHE A 73 14.04 -2.20 5.88
C PHE A 73 15.01 -1.14 5.39
N VAL A 74 15.28 -0.16 6.25
CA VAL A 74 16.34 0.82 6.09
C VAL A 74 17.33 0.62 7.24
N ASP A 75 18.62 0.79 6.97
CA ASP A 75 19.61 0.82 8.04
C ASP A 75 19.28 1.99 8.98
N PHE A 76 19.55 1.79 10.28
CA PHE A 76 19.34 2.83 11.27
C PHE A 76 20.19 4.07 10.97
N ASP A 77 21.42 3.88 10.50
CA ASP A 77 22.34 4.96 10.15
C ASP A 77 21.84 5.79 8.95
N ASP A 78 21.00 5.18 8.10
CA ASP A 78 20.39 5.83 6.92
C ASP A 78 19.03 6.49 7.23
N VAL A 79 18.46 6.29 8.42
CA VAL A 79 17.18 6.92 8.82
C VAL A 79 17.21 8.45 8.69
N PRO A 80 18.28 9.18 9.07
CA PRO A 80 18.34 10.62 8.90
C PRO A 80 18.19 11.09 7.44
N SER A 81 18.59 10.27 6.46
CA SER A 81 18.43 10.59 5.03
C SER A 81 16.97 10.69 4.60
N ARG A 82 16.06 10.07 5.37
CA ARG A 82 14.61 10.11 5.15
C ARG A 82 13.95 11.30 5.83
N ASN A 83 14.67 12.08 6.63
CA ASN A 83 14.12 13.25 7.28
C ASN A 83 13.77 14.33 6.24
N GLY A 84 12.49 14.70 6.17
CA GLY A 84 11.99 15.64 5.15
C GLY A 84 11.64 15.00 3.80
N ASP A 85 11.92 13.71 3.59
CA ASP A 85 11.42 12.98 2.42
C ASP A 85 9.93 12.64 2.62
N LYS A 86 9.06 13.50 2.09
CA LYS A 86 7.60 13.33 2.14
C LYS A 86 7.09 12.26 1.18
N ARG A 87 7.97 11.64 0.40
CA ARG A 87 7.58 10.67 -0.62
C ARG A 87 7.25 9.32 -0.02
N LEU A 88 7.86 8.96 1.10
CA LEU A 88 7.65 7.68 1.79
C LEU A 88 6.75 7.89 3.01
N PHE A 89 5.90 6.90 3.31
CA PHE A 89 5.19 6.85 4.60
C PHE A 89 6.13 6.40 5.72
N THR A 90 7.20 7.15 5.94
CA THR A 90 8.07 7.00 7.11
C THR A 90 7.64 8.04 8.13
N GLY A 91 7.31 7.61 9.35
CA GLY A 91 6.84 8.49 10.41
C GLY A 91 7.78 9.69 10.55
N THR A 92 7.23 10.91 10.48
CA THR A 92 8.01 12.12 10.70
C THR A 92 8.47 12.13 12.16
N TRP A 93 9.78 11.96 12.38
CA TRP A 93 10.38 12.25 13.66
C TRP A 93 10.31 13.76 13.88
N LEU A 94 9.28 14.23 14.59
CA LEU A 94 9.29 15.55 15.21
C LEU A 94 10.22 15.46 16.42
N ALA A 95 11.51 15.69 16.19
CA ALA A 95 12.46 15.94 17.26
C ALA A 95 12.12 17.28 17.92
N GLY A 96 11.14 17.28 18.82
CA GLY A 96 10.82 18.39 19.70
C GLY A 96 11.42 18.17 21.08
N TRP A 97 12.73 18.37 21.23
CA TRP A 97 13.39 18.58 22.52
C TRP A 97 14.46 19.68 22.39
N GLY A 98 14.36 20.69 23.26
CA GLY A 98 15.26 21.84 23.40
C GLY A 98 14.53 23.16 23.08
N SER A 99 14.26 24.07 24.01
CA SER A 99 14.98 24.46 25.23
C SER A 99 14.11 24.53 26.48
#